data_AF-A0A382LW45-F1
#
_entry.id   AF-A0A382LW45-F1
#
_cell.length_a   1.000
_cell.length_b   1.000
_cell.length_c   1.000
_cell.angle_alpha   90.00
_cell.angle_beta   90.00
_cell.angle_gamma   90.00
#
_symmetry.space_group_name_H-M   'P 1'
#
loop_
_entity.id
_entity.type
_entity.pdbx_description
1 polymer ?
#
loop_
_entity_poly.entity_id
_entity_poly.type
_entity_poly.pdbx_seq_one_letter_code
_entity_poly.pdbx_strand_id
1 'polypeptide(L)' 'MRRSLLYEEMAKGRFPTPVKLSERAIAWPSDEIDAWIAARIEARDTAEVTP' A
#
# COMPACT_ATOMS: atom_id res chain seq x y z
N MET A 1 -17.17 -7.64 -5.78
CA MET A 1 -15.89 -7.06 -6.26
C MET A 1 -15.28 -6.21 -5.15
N ARG A 2 -14.14 -6.63 -4.57
CA ARG A 2 -13.44 -5.98 -3.44
C ARG A 2 -12.63 -4.75 -3.90
N ARG A 3 -13.28 -3.74 -4.46
CA ARG A 3 -12.63 -2.42 -4.68
C ARG A 3 -12.53 -1.61 -3.40
N SER A 4 -13.29 -1.96 -2.36
CA SER A 4 -13.34 -1.22 -1.09
C SER A 4 -12.03 -1.26 -0.31
N LEU A 5 -11.32 -2.39 -0.29
CA LEU A 5 -10.14 -2.53 0.55
C LEU A 5 -9.03 -1.56 0.13
N LEU A 6 -8.71 -1.44 -1.16
CA LEU A 6 -7.63 -0.55 -1.60
C LEU A 6 -7.94 0.93 -1.30
N TYR A 7 -9.18 1.38 -1.54
CA TYR A 7 -9.59 2.75 -1.22
C TYR A 7 -9.68 3.00 0.29
N GLU A 8 -10.08 2.01 1.10
CA GLU A 8 -10.04 2.10 2.56
C GLU A 8 -8.62 2.15 3.11
N GLU A 9 -7.70 1.35 2.57
CA GLU A 9 -6.30 1.38 2.97
C GLU A 9 -5.65 2.71 2.59
N MET A 10 -5.98 3.26 1.41
CA MET A 10 -5.63 4.63 1.04
C MET A 10 -6.20 5.66 2.03
N ALA A 11 -7.48 5.57 2.39
CA ALA A 11 -8.11 6.48 3.34
C ALA A 11 -7.52 6.37 4.76
N LYS A 12 -7.08 5.17 5.16
CA LYS A 12 -6.41 4.92 6.44
C LYS A 12 -4.93 5.32 6.43
N GLY A 13 -4.43 5.91 5.34
CA GLY A 13 -3.03 6.30 5.20
C GLY A 13 -2.06 5.12 5.15
N ARG A 14 -2.58 3.91 4.90
CA ARG A 14 -1.80 2.67 4.86
C ARG A 14 -1.34 2.31 3.46
N PHE A 15 -1.74 3.04 2.43
CA PHE A 15 -1.23 2.89 1.07
C PHE A 15 -0.59 4.21 0.65
N PRO A 16 0.59 4.20 0.01
CA PRO A 16 1.31 5.42 -0.34
C PRO A 16 0.52 6.29 -1.31
N THR A 17 0.62 7.61 -1.14
CA THR A 17 -0.07 8.58 -1.97
C THR A 17 0.59 8.68 -3.34
N PRO A 18 -0.17 8.64 -4.44
CA PRO A 18 0.40 8.84 -5.77
C PRO A 18 0.93 10.26 -5.94
N VAL A 19 2.05 10.38 -6.63
CA VAL A 19 2.60 11.63 -7.13
C VAL A 19 2.07 11.86 -8.55
N LYS A 20 1.55 13.06 -8.79
CA LYS A 20 1.05 13.45 -10.12
C LYS A 20 2.23 13.83 -11.02
N LEU A 21 2.48 13.01 -12.04
CA LEU A 21 3.56 13.25 -13.00
C LEU A 21 3.08 14.11 -14.18
N SER A 22 1.83 13.94 -14.60
CA SER A 22 1.20 14.75 -15.65
C SER A 22 -0.32 14.83 -15.48
N GLU A 23 -1.01 15.49 -16.40
CA GLU A 23 -2.47 15.56 -16.41
C GLU A 23 -3.14 14.19 -16.52
N ARG A 24 -2.49 13.22 -17.17
CA ARG A 24 -3.03 11.87 -17.42
C ARG A 24 -2.23 10.76 -16.76
N ALA A 25 -1.15 11.07 -16.05
CA ALA A 25 -0.26 10.09 -15.42
C ALA A 25 -0.03 10.40 -13.94
N ILE A 26 -0.22 9.36 -13.13
CA ILE A 26 0.19 9.32 -11.72
C ILE A 26 1.24 8.22 -11.57
N ALA A 27 2.19 8.44 -10.68
CA ALA A 27 3.23 7.47 -10.36
C ALA A 27 3.37 7.38 -8.85
N TRP A 28 3.89 6.26 -8.36
CA TRP A 28 4.26 6.10 -6.96
C TRP A 28 5.79 6.04 -6.85
N PRO A 29 6.39 6.67 -5.83
CA PRO A 29 7.79 6.45 -5.51
C PRO A 29 8.04 4.96 -5.26
N SER A 30 9.06 4.37 -5.89
CA SER A 30 9.37 2.95 -5.73
C SER A 30 9.65 2.62 -4.27
N ASP A 31 10.48 3.42 -3.61
CA ASP A 31 10.88 3.22 -2.22
C ASP A 31 9.68 3.13 -1.26
N GLU A 32 8.64 3.95 -1.48
CA GLU A 32 7.41 3.92 -0.67
C GLU A 32 6.57 2.67 -0.93
N ILE A 33 6.49 2.23 -2.19
CA ILE A 33 5.78 1.00 -2.55
C ILE A 33 6.50 -0.21 -2.00
N ASP A 34 7.84 -0.25 -2.11
CA ASP A 34 8.67 -1.33 -1.61
C ASP A 34 8.58 -1.44 -0.09
N ALA A 35 8.65 -0.31 0.63
CA ALA A 35 8.44 -0.27 2.08
C ALA A 35 7.03 -0.73 2.47
N TRP A 36 6.01 -0.34 1.71
CA TRP A 36 4.63 -0.77 1.93
C TRP A 36 4.48 -2.29 1.75
N ILE A 37 5.03 -2.87 0.68
CA ILE A 37 5.01 -4.31 0.44
C ILE A 37 5.72 -5.05 1.58
N ALA A 38 6.90 -4.59 1.98
CA ALA A 38 7.66 -5.17 3.09
C ALA A 38 6.86 -5.17 4.39
N ALA A 39 6.25 -4.03 4.77
CA ALA A 39 5.41 -3.94 5.97
C ALA A 39 4.19 -4.87 5.92
N ARG A 40 3.60 -5.09 4.74
CA ARG A 40 2.47 -6.02 4.56
C ARG A 40 2.89 -7.48 4.67
N ILE A 41 4.08 -7.82 4.16
CA ILE A 41 4.67 -9.16 4.31
C ILE A 41 5.00 -9.40 5.77
N GLU A 42 5.65 -8.47 6.45
CA GLU A 42 5.98 -8.57 7.88
C GLU A 42 4.72 -8.70 8.74
N ALA A 43 3.68 -7.91 8.47
CA ALA A 43 2.40 -8.02 9.18
C ALA A 43 1.69 -9.37 8.94
N ARG A 44 1.84 -9.96 7.75
CA ARG A 44 1.32 -11.31 7.45
C ARG A 44 2.13 -12.37 8.21
N ASP A 45 3.44 -12.28 8.14
CA ASP A 45 4.34 -13.27 8.74
C ASP A 45 4.26 -13.20 10.27
N THR A 46 4.09 -12.00 10.85
CA THR A 46 3.74 -11.80 12.27
C THR A 46 2.41 -12.46 12.64
N ALA A 47 1.41 -12.44 11.76
CA ALA A 47 0.12 -13.09 12.01
C ALA A 47 0.17 -14.62 11.90
N GLU A 48 1.20 -15.17 11.23
CA GLU A 48 1.46 -16.62 11.15
C GLU A 48 2.27 -17.13 12.35
N VAL A 49 2.92 -16.22 13.10
CA VAL A 49 3.59 -16.53 14.37
C VAL A 49 2.62 -16.26 15.53
N THR A 50 1.59 -17.09 15.66
CA THR A 50 0.88 -17.27 16.93
C THR A 50 0.69 -18.77 17.15
N PRO A 51 1.34 -19.39 18.16
CA PRO A 51 1.19 -20.80 18.50
C PRO A 51 -0.17 -21.13 19.14
#